data_AF-A0A0R3QXS8-F1
#
_entry.id   AF-A0A0R3QXS8-F1
#
_cell.length_a   1.000
_cell.length_b   1.000
_cell.length_c   1.000
_cell.angle_alpha   90.00
_cell.angle_beta   90.00
_cell.angle_gamma   90.00
#
_symmetry.space_group_name_H-M   'P 1'
#
loop_
_entity.id
_entity.type
_entity.pdbx_description
1 polymer ?
#
loop_
_entity_poly.entity_id
_entity_poly.type
_entity_poly.pdbx_seq_one_letter_code
_entity_poly.pdbx_strand_id
1 'polypeptide(L)'
;LHSNSGTRGRTKAITSAGVCRGRERVRSVQKRQCSCGLAAKRLIVKKEGPNHGRAFWTCSKGRDNPEKCKYFEWDGSRNNEPS
;
A
#
# COMPACT_ATOMS: atom_id res chain seq x y z
N LEU A 1 -30.53 -59.81 24.36
CA LEU A 1 -31.17 -58.52 23.97
C LEU A 1 -30.61 -57.45 24.91
N HIS A 2 -29.52 -56.79 24.53
CA HIS A 2 -28.83 -55.81 25.39
C HIS A 2 -29.35 -54.41 25.08
N SER A 3 -29.84 -53.71 26.12
CA SER A 3 -30.38 -52.36 26.06
C SER A 3 -29.29 -51.30 25.88
N ASN A 4 -29.52 -50.39 24.93
CA ASN A 4 -28.69 -49.22 24.64
C ASN A 4 -28.93 -48.11 25.67
N SER A 5 -27.86 -47.49 26.18
CA SER A 5 -27.85 -46.06 26.54
C SER A 5 -26.40 -45.54 26.53
N GLY A 6 -25.84 -45.40 25.32
CA GLY A 6 -24.52 -44.81 25.09
C GLY A 6 -24.48 -43.31 25.38
N THR A 7 -23.48 -42.91 26.16
CA THR A 7 -23.19 -41.54 26.61
C THR A 7 -22.88 -40.58 25.45
N ARG A 8 -23.53 -39.40 25.44
CA ARG A 8 -23.26 -38.30 24.49
C ARG A 8 -21.94 -37.59 24.84
N GLY A 9 -20.83 -38.05 24.27
CA GLY A 9 -19.59 -37.28 24.21
C GLY A 9 -19.55 -36.44 22.94
N ARG A 10 -19.95 -35.15 23.01
CA ARG A 10 -19.70 -34.20 21.91
C ARG A 10 -18.47 -33.37 22.25
N THR A 11 -17.32 -33.86 21.81
CA THR A 11 -16.06 -33.09 21.78
C THR A 11 -16.27 -31.82 20.97
N LYS A 12 -15.91 -30.66 21.54
CA LYS A 12 -15.81 -29.41 20.79
C LYS A 12 -14.69 -29.57 19.76
N ALA A 13 -15.06 -29.79 18.50
CA ALA A 13 -14.14 -29.59 17.39
C ALA A 13 -13.90 -28.09 17.27
N ILE A 14 -12.83 -27.62 17.90
CA ILE A 14 -12.23 -26.33 17.59
C ILE A 14 -11.46 -26.55 16.29
N THR A 15 -12.19 -26.73 15.18
CA THR A 15 -11.58 -26.64 13.86
C THR A 15 -11.20 -25.18 13.69
N SER A 16 -9.93 -24.90 13.94
CA SER A 16 -9.17 -23.78 13.41
C SER A 16 -9.26 -23.83 11.89
N ALA A 17 -10.41 -23.40 11.36
CA ALA A 17 -10.57 -23.07 9.96
C ALA A 17 -9.65 -21.90 9.70
N GLY A 18 -8.48 -22.23 9.14
CA GLY A 18 -7.42 -21.30 8.84
C GLY A 18 -7.99 -20.10 8.11
N VAL A 19 -7.85 -18.93 8.73
CA VAL A 19 -7.89 -17.67 8.01
C VAL A 19 -6.89 -17.84 6.87
N CYS A 20 -7.41 -17.96 5.65
CA CYS A 20 -6.63 -17.85 4.43
C CYS A 20 -6.05 -16.43 4.46
N ARG A 21 -4.96 -16.24 5.20
CA ARG A 21 -4.16 -15.02 5.19
C ARG A 21 -3.47 -15.03 3.84
N GLY A 22 -4.24 -14.68 2.81
CA GLY A 22 -3.71 -14.15 1.57
C GLY A 22 -2.77 -13.05 2.00
N ARG A 23 -1.48 -13.38 2.04
CA ARG A 23 -0.40 -12.45 2.26
C ARG A 23 -0.36 -11.62 1.00
N GLU A 24 -1.31 -10.67 0.90
CA GLU A 24 -1.30 -9.65 -0.12
C GLU A 24 0.08 -9.03 0.01
N ARG A 25 0.90 -9.27 -1.00
CA ARG A 25 2.25 -8.76 -1.08
C ARG A 25 2.06 -7.28 -1.35
N VAL A 26 1.72 -6.51 -0.31
CA VAL A 26 1.62 -5.06 -0.36
C VAL A 26 3.01 -4.62 -0.76
N ARG A 27 3.21 -4.44 -2.08
CA ARG A 27 4.39 -3.77 -2.62
C ARG A 27 4.44 -2.48 -1.83
N SER A 28 5.41 -2.35 -0.93
CA SER A 28 5.63 -1.16 -0.16
C SER A 28 5.95 -0.06 -1.17
N VAL A 29 4.91 0.62 -1.66
CA VAL A 29 5.06 1.82 -2.49
C VAL A 29 5.86 2.74 -1.61
N GLN A 30 7.14 2.94 -1.95
CA GLN A 30 8.00 3.80 -1.15
C GLN A 30 7.34 5.18 -1.10
N LYS A 31 6.76 5.49 0.06
CA LYS A 31 6.04 6.74 0.28
C LYS A 31 7.09 7.83 0.36
N ARG A 32 7.35 8.50 -0.76
CA ARG A 32 8.12 9.75 -0.80
C ARG A 32 7.46 10.72 0.18
N GLN A 33 8.25 11.36 1.03
CA GLN A 33 7.75 12.38 1.95
C GLN A 33 8.25 13.74 1.49
N CYS A 34 7.38 14.74 1.56
CA CYS A 34 7.74 16.13 1.33
C CYS A 34 8.31 16.76 2.60
N SER A 35 8.84 17.98 2.53
CA SER A 35 9.40 18.72 3.68
C SER A 35 8.38 18.97 4.81
N CYS A 36 7.09 18.82 4.54
CA CYS A 36 6.04 18.91 5.57
C CYS A 36 5.87 17.60 6.37
N GLY A 37 6.65 16.54 6.10
CA GLY A 37 6.46 15.21 6.68
C GLY A 37 5.27 14.42 6.10
N LEU A 38 4.52 15.02 5.18
CA LEU A 38 3.39 14.38 4.52
C LEU A 38 3.84 13.51 3.34
N ALA A 39 3.10 12.44 3.08
CA ALA A 39 3.28 11.63 1.87
C ALA A 39 3.13 12.51 0.63
N ALA A 40 4.11 12.49 -0.25
CA ALA A 40 4.13 13.19 -1.51
C ALA A 40 3.19 12.50 -2.51
N LYS A 41 2.60 13.29 -3.40
CA LYS A 41 1.73 12.83 -4.47
C LYS A 41 2.53 12.59 -5.73
N ARG A 42 2.34 11.43 -6.36
CA ARG A 42 2.87 11.12 -7.69
C ARG A 42 1.97 11.72 -8.76
N LEU A 43 2.57 12.48 -9.67
CA LEU A 43 1.92 13.10 -10.82
C LEU A 43 2.69 12.72 -12.08
N ILE A 44 2.01 12.70 -13.23
CA ILE A 44 2.62 12.44 -14.54
C ILE A 44 2.60 13.75 -15.32
N VAL A 45 3.71 14.08 -15.97
CA VAL A 45 3.78 15.21 -16.89
C VAL A 45 2.91 14.89 -18.09
N LYS A 46 1.74 15.53 -18.16
CA LYS A 46 0.82 15.44 -19.31
C LYS A 46 1.15 16.46 -20.40
N LYS A 47 1.93 17.48 -20.08
CA LYS A 47 2.35 18.50 -21.03
C LYS A 47 3.20 17.86 -22.12
N GLU A 48 2.94 18.21 -23.38
CA GLU A 48 3.77 17.77 -24.50
C GLU A 48 5.18 18.37 -24.40
N GLY A 49 6.17 17.55 -24.74
CA GLY A 49 7.59 17.93 -24.70
C GLY A 49 8.49 16.77 -24.25
N PRO A 50 9.80 17.02 -24.08
CA PRO A 50 10.80 15.99 -23.75
C PRO A 50 10.55 15.24 -22.43
N ASN A 51 9.72 15.81 -21.56
CA ASN A 51 9.39 15.23 -20.26
C ASN A 51 8.00 14.57 -20.22
N HIS A 52 7.28 14.50 -21.35
CA HIS A 52 5.95 13.89 -21.42
C HIS A 52 5.99 12.43 -20.93
N GLY A 53 4.99 12.04 -20.14
CA GLY A 53 4.90 10.69 -19.59
C GLY A 53 5.81 10.40 -18.39
N ARG A 54 6.72 11.32 -18.02
CA ARG A 54 7.57 11.13 -16.82
C ARG A 54 6.78 11.40 -15.54
N ALA A 55 6.96 10.54 -14.54
CA ALA A 55 6.37 10.71 -13.23
C ALA A 55 7.26 11.56 -12.30
N PHE A 56 6.64 12.46 -11.54
CA PHE A 56 7.28 13.28 -10.52
C PHE A 56 6.46 13.29 -9.23
N TRP A 57 7.14 13.53 -8.12
CA TRP A 57 6.59 13.62 -6.79
C TRP A 57 6.54 15.07 -6.34
N THR A 58 5.43 15.48 -5.74
CA THR A 58 5.28 16.81 -5.17
C THR A 58 4.49 16.77 -3.86
N CYS A 59 4.49 17.86 -3.10
CA CYS A 59 3.69 17.97 -1.89
C CYS A 59 2.21 17.68 -2.20
N SER A 60 1.56 16.89 -1.34
CA SER A 60 0.13 16.57 -1.48
C SER A 60 -0.80 17.74 -1.15
N LYS A 61 -0.28 18.81 -0.52
CA LYS A 61 -1.05 20.03 -0.26
C LYS A 61 -1.49 20.67 -1.61
N GLY A 62 -2.69 21.22 -1.63
CA GLY A 62 -3.23 21.96 -2.78
C GLY A 62 -2.35 23.16 -3.15
N ARG A 63 -2.41 23.59 -4.42
CA ARG A 63 -1.65 24.78 -4.88
C ARG A 63 -2.04 26.05 -4.14
N ASP A 64 -3.28 26.11 -3.66
CA ASP A 64 -3.88 27.25 -2.97
C ASP A 64 -3.51 27.30 -1.48
N ASN A 65 -2.82 26.28 -0.96
CA ASN A 65 -2.38 26.27 0.43
C ASN A 65 -1.01 26.98 0.57
N PRO A 66 -0.91 28.08 1.35
CA PRO A 66 0.35 28.81 1.55
C PRO A 66 1.43 27.98 2.25
N GLU A 67 1.05 26.94 2.99
CA GLU A 67 1.97 26.01 3.65
C GLU A 67 2.47 24.88 2.72
N LYS A 68 2.11 24.90 1.44
CA LYS A 68 2.60 23.92 0.47
C LYS A 68 4.10 24.09 0.28
N CYS A 69 4.88 23.11 0.72
CA CYS A 69 6.31 23.11 0.44
C CYS A 69 6.60 22.96 -1.08
N LYS A 70 7.78 23.45 -1.48
CA LYS A 70 8.27 23.39 -2.87
C LYS A 70 8.94 22.05 -3.21
N TYR A 71 8.58 20.97 -2.51
CA TYR A 71 9.12 19.64 -2.76
C TYR A 71 8.81 19.18 -4.19
N PHE A 72 9.85 18.77 -4.90
CA PHE A 72 9.82 18.26 -6.26
C PHE A 72 10.91 17.19 -6.42
N GLU A 73 10.53 16.01 -6.91
CA GLU A 73 11.49 14.95 -7.18
C GLU A 73 11.03 14.05 -8.33
N TRP A 74 11.93 13.61 -9.21
CA TRP A 74 11.59 12.67 -10.27
C TRP A 74 11.43 11.25 -9.71
N ASP A 75 10.46 10.49 -10.24
CA ASP A 75 10.16 9.12 -9.79
C ASP A 75 11.37 8.18 -9.95
N GLY A 76 12.14 8.35 -11.03
CA GLY A 76 13.35 7.57 -11.31
C GLY A 76 14.58 7.90 -10.46
N SER A 77 14.52 8.89 -9.57
CA SER A 77 15.69 9.29 -8.77
C SER A 77 15.94 8.38 -7.55
N ARG A 78 15.00 7.51 -7.14
CA ARG A 78 15.19 6.71 -5.90
C ARG A 78 15.82 5.35 -6.07
N ASN A 79 15.85 4.77 -7.26
CA ASN A 79 16.45 3.46 -7.45
C ASN A 79 17.33 3.55 -8.70
N ASN A 80 18.61 3.78 -8.46
CA ASN A 80 19.62 3.09 -9.21
C ASN A 80 19.44 1.58 -8.97
N GLU A 81 18.55 0.95 -9.74
CA GLU A 81 18.67 -0.46 -10.05
C GLU A 81 18.09 -0.68 -11.46
N PRO A 82 18.95 -0.91 -12.47
CA PRO A 82 18.50 -1.36 -13.78
C PRO A 82 18.04 -2.82 -13.66
N SER A 83 16.90 -3.14 -14.28
CA SER A 83 16.65 -4.50 -14.76
C SER A 83 17.10 -4.58 -16.21
#